data_AF-A0A7G8Q651-F1
#
_entry.id   AF-A0A7G8Q651-F1
#
_cell.length_a   1.000
_cell.length_b   1.000
_cell.length_c   1.000
_cell.angle_alpha   90.00
_cell.angle_beta   90.00
_cell.angle_gamma   90.00
#
_symmetry.space_group_name_H-M   'P 1'
#
loop_
_entity.id
_entity.type
_entity.pdbx_description
1 polymer ?
#
loop_
_entity_poly.entity_id
_entity_poly.type
_entity_poly.pdbx_seq_one_letter_code
_entity_poly.pdbx_strand_id
1 'polypeptide(L)'
;MNPLVPTTQGGHAAGIGASKEESMLIAHEILEGYEFGLYIDGETVARSIDALVGSNQRDLLWRSLSGWIRQRIDETLDRFSAGDEVVTFGHVDPKIAHDELAEMKRWRKLAKGQ
;
A
#
# COMPACT_ATOMS: atom_id res chain seq x y z
N MET A 1 19.83 50.18 9.79
CA MET A 1 20.84 49.48 8.96
C MET A 1 21.14 48.14 9.61
N ASN A 2 21.20 47.08 8.80
CA ASN A 2 21.28 45.64 9.09
C ASN A 2 22.62 45.22 9.79
N PRO A 3 22.82 43.99 10.34
CA PRO A 3 22.54 42.71 9.66
C PRO A 3 21.93 41.54 10.47
N LEU A 4 21.44 40.58 9.68
CA LEU A 4 21.02 39.21 9.99
C LEU A 4 22.12 38.36 10.66
N VAL A 5 21.71 37.45 11.54
CA VAL A 5 22.24 36.06 11.57
C VAL A 5 21.19 35.08 12.10
N PRO A 6 21.20 33.82 11.63
CA PRO A 6 20.12 32.85 11.81
C PRO A 6 20.37 31.96 13.04
N THR A 7 19.31 31.59 13.75
CA THR A 7 19.36 30.47 14.69
C THR A 7 18.72 29.26 14.05
N THR A 8 19.55 28.49 13.34
CA THR A 8 19.31 27.08 13.10
C THR A 8 19.43 26.36 14.44
N GLN A 9 18.32 25.86 15.00
CA GLN A 9 18.32 24.60 15.74
C GLN A 9 16.89 24.15 16.05
N GLY A 10 16.50 23.05 15.41
CA GLY A 10 15.23 22.37 15.63
C GLY A 10 15.24 21.05 14.88
N GLY A 11 16.32 20.29 15.02
CA GLY A 11 16.34 18.88 14.62
C GLY A 11 15.36 18.14 15.51
N HIS A 12 14.16 17.87 15.00
CA HIS A 12 13.30 16.84 15.55
C HIS A 12 13.41 15.61 14.66
N ALA A 13 14.16 14.65 15.19
CA ALA A 13 14.06 13.26 14.81
C ALA A 13 12.62 12.77 15.10
N ALA A 14 11.76 12.83 14.09
CA ALA A 14 10.51 12.10 14.05
C ALA A 14 10.55 11.27 12.77
N GLY A 15 10.59 9.95 12.88
CA GLY A 15 10.62 9.15 11.64
C GLY A 15 10.45 7.65 11.75
N ILE A 16 10.69 7.05 12.92
CA ILE A 16 10.73 5.57 13.00
C ILE A 16 9.53 4.96 13.75
N GLY A 17 8.85 5.71 14.63
CA GLY A 17 7.67 5.24 15.37
C GLY A 17 6.35 5.38 14.60
N ALA A 18 6.08 6.57 14.06
CA ALA A 18 4.81 6.91 13.42
C ALA A 18 4.45 6.00 12.24
N SER A 19 5.46 5.52 11.53
CA SER A 19 5.28 4.80 10.27
C SER A 19 4.89 3.33 10.48
N LYS A 20 5.40 2.69 11.54
CA LYS A 20 4.99 1.33 11.93
C LYS A 20 3.57 1.27 12.46
N GLU A 21 3.21 2.23 13.29
CA GLU A 21 1.86 2.35 13.84
C GLU A 21 0.85 2.62 12.72
N GLU A 22 1.18 3.50 11.78
CA GLU A 22 0.38 3.77 10.58
C GLU A 22 0.14 2.50 9.74
N SER A 23 1.18 1.70 9.47
CA SER A 23 1.05 0.44 8.72
C SER A 23 0.15 -0.58 9.43
N MET A 24 0.18 -0.62 10.77
CA MET A 24 -0.68 -1.49 11.56
C MET A 24 -2.12 -1.00 11.59
N LEU A 25 -2.32 0.32 11.69
CA LEU A 25 -3.64 0.95 11.68
C LEU A 25 -4.35 0.67 10.34
N ILE A 26 -3.67 0.90 9.22
CA ILE A 26 -4.24 0.65 7.88
C ILE A 26 -4.65 -0.83 7.73
N ALA A 27 -3.79 -1.76 8.14
CA ALA A 27 -4.12 -3.18 8.07
C ALA A 27 -5.32 -3.54 8.96
N HIS A 28 -5.43 -2.92 10.13
CA HIS A 28 -6.55 -3.11 11.04
C HIS A 28 -7.86 -2.56 10.46
N GLU A 29 -7.87 -1.33 9.94
CA GLU A 29 -9.05 -0.70 9.33
C GLU A 29 -9.61 -1.52 8.16
N ILE A 30 -8.72 -2.08 7.33
CA ILE A 30 -9.11 -2.95 6.21
C ILE A 30 -9.79 -4.23 6.71
N LEU A 31 -9.21 -4.87 7.73
CA LEU A 31 -9.77 -6.11 8.29
C LEU A 31 -11.08 -5.85 9.03
N GLU A 32 -11.14 -4.78 9.80
CA GLU A 32 -12.33 -4.35 10.53
C GLU A 32 -13.49 -4.07 9.55
N GLY A 33 -13.21 -3.39 8.44
CA GLY A 33 -14.21 -3.16 7.38
C GLY A 33 -14.74 -4.46 6.77
N TYR A 34 -13.90 -5.49 6.64
CA TYR A 34 -14.35 -6.82 6.22
C TYR A 34 -15.20 -7.50 7.30
N GLU A 35 -14.77 -7.49 8.56
CA GLU A 35 -15.46 -8.14 9.67
C GLU A 35 -16.83 -7.54 9.96
N PHE A 36 -17.00 -6.23 9.75
CA PHE A 36 -18.30 -5.56 9.85
C PHE A 36 -19.15 -5.65 8.57
N GLY A 37 -18.67 -6.34 7.54
CA GLY A 37 -19.39 -6.49 6.27
C GLY A 37 -19.50 -5.20 5.46
N LEU A 38 -18.64 -4.21 5.73
CA LEU A 38 -18.52 -3.02 4.88
C LEU A 38 -17.93 -3.37 3.51
N TYR A 39 -17.05 -4.38 3.49
CA TYR A 39 -16.33 -4.84 2.29
C TYR A 39 -16.56 -6.32 2.07
N ILE A 40 -16.75 -6.71 0.82
CA ILE A 40 -16.66 -8.13 0.41
C ILE A 40 -15.21 -8.53 0.14
N ASP A 41 -14.92 -9.84 0.08
CA ASP A 41 -13.58 -10.39 -0.17
C ASP A 41 -12.79 -9.63 -1.25
N GLY A 42 -13.42 -9.39 -2.41
CA GLY A 42 -12.79 -8.71 -3.55
C GLY A 42 -12.45 -7.24 -3.29
N GLU A 43 -13.31 -6.53 -2.56
CA GLU A 43 -13.09 -5.12 -2.20
C GLU A 43 -12.02 -4.98 -1.13
N THR A 44 -11.97 -5.90 -0.16
CA THR A 44 -10.92 -5.95 0.85
C THR A 44 -9.55 -6.17 0.20
N VAL A 45 -9.48 -7.06 -0.79
CA VAL A 45 -8.25 -7.31 -1.56
C VAL A 45 -7.86 -6.06 -2.38
N ALA A 46 -8.81 -5.44 -3.09
CA ALA A 46 -8.55 -4.23 -3.86
C ALA A 46 -8.01 -3.08 -2.97
N ARG A 47 -8.69 -2.79 -1.86
CA ARG A 47 -8.23 -1.77 -0.89
C ARG A 47 -6.86 -2.08 -0.31
N SER A 48 -6.57 -3.36 -0.07
CA SER A 48 -5.24 -3.78 0.41
C SER A 48 -4.16 -3.52 -0.63
N ILE A 49 -4.46 -3.73 -1.92
CA ILE A 49 -3.53 -3.42 -3.01
C ILE A 49 -3.31 -1.90 -3.08
N ASP A 50 -4.37 -1.10 -3.07
CA ASP A 50 -4.28 0.36 -3.10
C ASP A 50 -3.44 0.89 -1.93
N ALA A 51 -3.68 0.38 -0.72
CA ALA A 51 -2.92 0.73 0.47
C ALA A 51 -1.43 0.36 0.35
N LEU A 52 -1.11 -0.79 -0.26
CA LEU A 52 0.27 -1.20 -0.51
C LEU A 52 0.96 -0.32 -1.56
N VAL A 53 0.25 0.06 -2.62
CA VAL A 53 0.76 0.95 -3.68
C VAL A 53 1.14 2.30 -3.08
N GLY A 54 0.23 2.90 -2.30
CA GLY A 54 0.43 4.22 -1.69
C GLY A 54 1.35 4.27 -0.46
N SER A 55 1.76 3.11 0.08
CA SER A 55 2.53 3.07 1.32
C SER A 55 4.05 3.13 1.08
N ASN A 56 4.71 4.07 1.77
CA ASN A 56 6.18 4.12 1.88
C ASN A 56 6.74 2.99 2.76
N GLN A 57 5.88 2.20 3.41
CA GLN A 57 6.23 1.07 4.27
C GLN A 57 5.57 -0.23 3.81
N ARG A 58 5.51 -0.39 2.48
CA ARG A 58 4.87 -1.51 1.80
C ARG A 58 5.20 -2.89 2.41
N ASP A 59 6.46 -3.15 2.74
CA ASP A 59 6.87 -4.44 3.35
C ASP A 59 6.31 -4.67 4.76
N LEU A 60 6.20 -3.61 5.56
CA LEU A 60 5.66 -3.69 6.91
C LEU A 60 4.14 -3.84 6.88
N LEU A 61 3.47 -3.03 6.05
CA LEU A 61 2.03 -3.15 5.81
C LEU A 61 1.69 -4.57 5.33
N TRP A 62 2.44 -5.10 4.36
CA TRP A 62 2.28 -6.48 3.88
C TRP A 62 2.36 -7.52 5.01
N ARG A 63 3.33 -7.37 5.92
CA ARG A 63 3.48 -8.29 7.06
C ARG A 63 2.33 -8.20 8.05
N SER A 64 1.73 -7.02 8.18
CA SER A 64 0.57 -6.75 9.04
C SER A 64 -0.76 -7.24 8.45
N LEU A 65 -0.86 -7.43 7.13
CA LEU A 65 -2.05 -8.00 6.49
C LEU A 65 -2.27 -9.46 6.90
N SER A 66 -3.54 -9.86 6.94
CA SER A 66 -3.93 -11.24 7.22
C SER A 66 -3.40 -12.21 6.15
N GLY A 67 -3.21 -13.47 6.54
CA GLY A 67 -2.69 -14.50 5.63
C GLY A 67 -3.56 -14.70 4.37
N TRP A 68 -4.88 -14.67 4.52
CA TRP A 68 -5.81 -14.86 3.42
C TRP A 68 -5.80 -13.67 2.44
N ILE A 69 -5.70 -12.43 2.94
CA ILE A 69 -5.59 -11.23 2.10
C ILE A 69 -4.31 -11.32 1.28
N ARG A 70 -3.18 -11.62 1.92
CA ARG A 70 -1.90 -11.80 1.24
C ARG A 70 -1.97 -12.86 0.14
N GLN A 71 -2.56 -14.00 0.43
CA GLN A 71 -2.72 -15.07 -0.56
C GLN A 71 -3.56 -14.60 -1.75
N ARG A 72 -4.69 -13.93 -1.51
CA ARG A 72 -5.55 -13.43 -2.59
C ARG A 72 -4.89 -12.33 -3.41
N ILE A 73 -4.08 -11.48 -2.80
CA ILE A 73 -3.26 -10.49 -3.51
C ILE A 73 -2.24 -11.21 -4.40
N ASP A 74 -1.52 -12.21 -3.86
CA ASP A 74 -0.57 -12.99 -4.65
C ASP A 74 -1.26 -13.70 -5.83
N GLU A 75 -2.43 -14.31 -5.63
CA GLU A 75 -3.22 -14.92 -6.70
C GLU A 75 -3.68 -13.89 -7.76
N THR A 76 -4.13 -12.73 -7.32
CA THR A 76 -4.55 -11.62 -8.20
C THR A 76 -3.39 -11.14 -9.05
N LEU A 77 -2.23 -10.90 -8.42
CA LEU A 77 -1.03 -10.44 -9.11
C LEU A 77 -0.46 -11.52 -10.03
N ASP A 78 -0.53 -12.80 -9.67
CA ASP A 78 -0.05 -13.88 -10.52
C ASP A 78 -0.90 -14.02 -11.79
N ARG A 79 -2.23 -13.86 -11.67
CA ARG A 79 -3.17 -13.86 -12.80
C ARG A 79 -3.06 -12.61 -13.68
N PHE A 80 -2.73 -11.45 -13.10
CA PHE A 80 -2.56 -10.20 -13.83
C PHE A 80 -1.43 -10.29 -14.87
N SER A 81 -1.74 -10.08 -16.14
CA SER A 81 -0.78 -9.94 -17.23
C SER A 81 -0.59 -8.46 -17.57
N ALA A 82 0.62 -8.08 -18.00
CA ALA A 82 0.91 -6.72 -18.46
C ALA A 82 0.19 -6.33 -19.78
N GLY A 83 -0.56 -7.27 -20.38
CA GLY A 83 -1.46 -7.01 -21.49
C GLY A 83 -2.93 -7.01 -21.10
N ASP A 84 -3.26 -7.16 -19.81
CA ASP A 84 -4.64 -7.14 -19.34
C ASP A 84 -5.16 -5.70 -19.28
N GLU A 85 -6.34 -5.47 -19.85
CA GLU A 85 -7.00 -4.18 -19.77
C GLU A 85 -7.62 -4.01 -18.36
N VAL A 86 -7.17 -2.99 -17.63
CA VAL A 86 -7.72 -2.67 -16.31
C VAL A 86 -8.93 -1.78 -16.49
N VAL A 87 -10.10 -2.24 -16.04
CA VAL A 87 -11.30 -1.41 -16.01
C VAL A 87 -11.42 -0.78 -14.63
N THR A 88 -11.31 0.56 -14.58
CA THR A 88 -11.54 1.34 -13.36
C THR A 88 -12.91 2.01 -13.43
N PHE A 89 -13.67 1.99 -12.34
CA PHE A 89 -14.90 2.76 -12.24
C PHE A 89 -14.60 4.14 -11.65
N GLY A 90 -14.13 5.05 -12.52
CA GLY A 90 -14.19 6.51 -12.33
C GLY A 90 -13.20 7.19 -11.38
N HIS A 91 -12.45 6.47 -10.54
CA HIS A 91 -11.59 7.10 -9.53
C HIS A 91 -10.10 7.19 -9.89
N VAL A 92 -9.62 6.39 -10.83
CA VAL A 92 -8.20 6.33 -11.25
C VAL A 92 -8.12 6.10 -12.76
N ASP A 93 -7.16 6.71 -13.43
CA ASP A 93 -6.86 6.43 -14.84
C ASP A 93 -6.49 4.94 -14.99
N PRO A 94 -7.17 4.17 -15.87
CA PRO A 94 -6.87 2.77 -16.14
C PRO A 94 -5.39 2.45 -16.33
N LYS A 95 -4.66 3.36 -16.98
CA LYS A 95 -3.23 3.21 -17.23
C LYS A 95 -2.42 3.33 -15.93
N ILE A 96 -2.78 4.26 -15.05
CA ILE A 96 -2.13 4.43 -13.75
C ILE A 96 -2.35 3.17 -12.91
N ALA A 97 -3.60 2.70 -12.81
CA ALA A 97 -3.91 1.47 -12.07
C ALA A 97 -3.15 0.25 -12.64
N HIS A 98 -3.05 0.15 -13.97
CA HIS A 98 -2.27 -0.91 -14.61
C HIS A 98 -0.77 -0.83 -14.25
N ASP A 99 -0.18 0.35 -14.32
CA ASP A 99 1.25 0.56 -14.01
C ASP A 99 1.55 0.27 -12.54
N GLU A 100 0.65 0.65 -11.64
CA GLU A 100 0.72 0.35 -10.20
C GLU A 100 0.64 -1.16 -9.93
N LEU A 101 -0.30 -1.87 -10.57
CA LEU A 101 -0.40 -3.33 -10.47
C LEU A 101 0.84 -4.04 -11.03
N ALA A 102 1.39 -3.55 -12.14
CA ALA A 102 2.62 -4.07 -12.71
C ALA A 102 3.82 -3.85 -11.78
N GLU A 103 3.90 -2.69 -11.13
CA GLU A 103 4.92 -2.41 -10.10
C GLU A 103 4.76 -3.34 -8.90
N MET A 104 3.54 -3.51 -8.39
CA MET A 104 3.24 -4.40 -7.28
C MET A 104 3.64 -5.85 -7.58
N LYS A 105 3.34 -6.34 -8.79
CA LYS A 105 3.77 -7.67 -9.24
C LYS A 105 5.29 -7.80 -9.26
N ARG A 106 6.02 -6.78 -9.75
CA ARG A 106 7.49 -6.76 -9.75
C ARG A 106 8.05 -6.78 -8.32
N TRP A 107 7.52 -5.94 -7.44
CA TRP A 107 7.92 -5.90 -6.02
C TRP A 107 7.70 -7.27 -5.35
N ARG A 108 6.53 -7.90 -5.53
CA ARG A 108 6.27 -9.24 -4.97
C ARG A 108 7.22 -10.32 -5.51
N LYS A 109 7.56 -10.28 -6.80
CA LYS A 109 8.53 -11.22 -7.38
C LYS A 109 9.92 -11.08 -6.76
N LEU A 110 10.38 -9.84 -6.55
CA LEU A 110 11.66 -9.58 -5.88
C LEU A 110 11.65 -10.08 -4.42
N ALA A 111 10.55 -9.86 -3.71
CA ALA A 111 10.39 -10.31 -2.33
C ALA A 111 10.28 -11.84 -2.17
N LYS A 112 9.85 -12.57 -3.21
CA LYS A 112 9.77 -14.05 -3.24
C LYS A 112 11.07 -14.71 -3.75
N GLY A 113 11.96 -13.95 -4.40
CA GLY A 113 13.22 -14.44 -4.96
C GLY A 113 14.39 -14.46 -3.98
N GLN A 114 14.12 -14.20 -2.69
CA GLN A 114 15.03 -14.34 -1.56
C GLN A 114 14.62 -15.54 -0.71
#